data_AF-H1LXW1-F1
#
_entry.id   AF-H1LXW1-F1
#
_cell.length_a   1.000
_cell.length_b   1.000
_cell.length_c   1.000
_cell.angle_alpha   90.00
_cell.angle_beta   90.00
_cell.angle_gamma   90.00
#
_symmetry.space_group_name_H-M   'P 1'
#
loop_
_entity.id
_entity.type
_entity.pdbx_description
1 polymer ?
#
loop_
_entity_poly.entity_id
_entity_poly.type
_entity_poly.pdbx_seq_one_letter_code
_entity_poly.pdbx_strand_id
1 'polypeptide(L)'
;MTPDSLGNINPIDITITTDVANNAGLLKFTGNLQHSYVLVYSKTFKVTFIDNKPVLDNLHLNDTSRNFYKKFKVRRKENVEDSYYSSDYAAVTAYAQNDVANALVTPFEDIYGVQYDYKNWSKKEDKLSVYDTTSPVTKRTIVYAYYSDNRKEVVKARVDLGDTIDVAKDLTGDPYLKVGEVAEINEAIAHALETLRQARDLVAPDGTTYLRQANWAELQQAIDALRRIIDKYSKIAADRAGDRNRRTGGASGGGNSSSGRGSKLLTPGEKSQQNTAINENSNTRAFVLGVDGNWEINPVTKGWSFVLNGGTPINDMWGMITFNDSTGKKVSRWYYFDGRSTMATGWVYDSKNGNWYYMNTNEGPDLGQMVTGWVKDPKTNKWYYMNDNTGILVTGWHLDKQDGRWYYLNQNGEMLTGWQNIGGEWYYFNTNTPQKTYEWDAAAFKWNYLNNSVRPYGSMYAGEKTPDGYTVDANGAWN
;
A
#
# COMPACT_ATOMS: atom_id res chain seq x y z
N MET A 1 22.25 19.23 31.90
CA MET A 1 22.87 20.56 31.75
C MET A 1 23.27 20.70 30.30
N THR A 2 22.92 21.80 29.65
CA THR A 2 23.35 22.12 28.28
C THR A 2 24.34 23.27 28.39
N PRO A 3 25.56 23.17 27.82
CA PRO A 3 26.50 24.29 27.82
C PRO A 3 25.90 25.49 27.08
N ASP A 4 26.13 26.71 27.57
CA ASP A 4 25.81 27.91 26.81
C ASP A 4 26.73 28.04 25.57
N SER A 5 26.48 29.03 24.73
CA SER A 5 27.27 29.30 23.52
C SER A 5 28.75 29.63 23.79
N LEU A 6 29.15 29.80 25.05
CA LEU A 6 30.51 30.06 25.50
C LEU A 6 31.13 28.82 26.19
N GLY A 7 30.42 27.70 26.24
CA GLY A 7 30.86 26.48 26.90
C GLY A 7 30.70 26.49 28.42
N ASN A 8 30.05 27.51 29.00
CA ASN A 8 29.78 27.54 30.43
C ASN A 8 28.61 26.60 30.74
N ILE A 9 28.79 25.78 31.78
CA ILE A 9 27.77 24.89 32.28
C ILE A 9 27.05 25.64 33.41
N ASN A 10 25.85 26.16 33.13
CA ASN A 10 24.98 26.72 34.15
C ASN A 10 24.08 25.60 34.71
N PRO A 11 24.36 25.06 35.92
CA PRO A 11 23.46 24.11 36.55
C PRO A 11 22.11 24.76 36.83
N ILE A 12 21.04 24.07 36.48
CA ILE A 12 19.68 24.45 36.91
C ILE A 12 19.43 23.71 38.21
N ASP A 13 19.25 24.45 39.30
CA ASP A 13 18.91 23.89 40.59
C ASP A 13 17.46 23.40 40.57
N ILE A 14 17.27 22.13 40.93
CA ILE A 14 15.95 21.52 41.07
C ILE A 14 15.71 21.27 42.56
N THR A 15 14.78 22.02 43.15
CA THR A 15 14.36 21.83 44.54
C THR A 15 13.34 20.69 44.61
N ILE A 16 13.71 19.57 45.23
CA ILE A 16 12.80 18.44 45.48
C ILE A 16 12.26 18.55 46.91
N THR A 17 11.00 18.94 47.05
CA THR A 17 10.30 19.01 48.35
C THR A 17 9.63 17.68 48.67
N THR A 18 10.43 16.67 49.02
CA THR A 18 9.92 15.41 49.57
C THR A 18 10.33 15.29 51.04
N ASP A 19 9.40 14.85 51.88
CA ASP A 19 9.66 14.59 53.29
C ASP A 19 10.59 13.37 53.46
N VAL A 20 11.89 13.66 53.42
CA VAL A 20 12.97 12.69 53.53
C VAL A 20 13.02 11.99 54.89
N ALA A 21 12.44 12.59 55.93
CA ALA A 21 12.42 12.00 57.27
C ALA A 21 11.38 10.88 57.36
N ASN A 22 10.22 11.05 56.72
CA ASN A 22 9.13 10.07 56.74
C ASN A 22 9.20 9.01 55.63
N ASN A 23 10.10 9.15 54.65
CA ASN A 23 10.23 8.22 53.51
C ASN A 23 11.55 7.42 53.47
N ALA A 24 12.28 7.37 54.59
CA ALA A 24 13.59 6.73 54.71
C ALA A 24 14.67 7.27 53.74
N GLY A 25 14.62 8.57 53.40
CA GLY A 25 15.60 9.23 52.54
C GLY A 25 15.44 8.95 51.04
N LEU A 26 14.26 8.50 50.61
CA LEU A 26 13.94 8.25 49.20
C LEU A 26 13.66 9.56 48.45
N LEU A 27 14.49 9.89 47.46
CA LEU A 27 14.26 10.99 46.53
C LEU A 27 13.89 10.44 45.15
N LYS A 28 12.76 10.87 44.59
CA LYS A 28 12.32 10.54 43.23
C LYS A 28 12.23 11.80 42.39
N PHE A 29 12.76 11.77 41.18
CA PHE A 29 12.60 12.83 40.19
C PHE A 29 12.49 12.22 38.80
N THR A 30 11.83 12.91 37.88
CA THR A 30 11.75 12.51 36.47
C THR A 30 12.96 13.10 35.73
N GLY A 31 13.81 12.23 35.19
CA GLY A 31 14.95 12.62 34.37
C GLY A 31 14.61 12.70 32.88
N ASN A 32 15.14 13.70 32.19
CA ASN A 32 15.16 13.84 30.74
C ASN A 32 16.34 13.06 30.15
N LEU A 33 16.12 12.42 29.01
CA LEU A 33 17.17 11.76 28.25
C LEU A 33 18.22 12.77 27.78
N GLN A 34 19.48 12.34 27.65
CA GLN A 34 20.65 13.16 27.26
C GLN A 34 21.05 14.26 28.26
N HIS A 35 20.51 14.26 29.48
CA HIS A 35 20.94 15.17 30.54
C HIS A 35 21.87 14.48 31.54
N SER A 36 22.89 15.20 32.00
CA SER A 36 23.67 14.84 33.18
C SER A 36 23.03 15.41 34.45
N TYR A 37 22.86 14.55 35.45
CA TYR A 37 22.31 14.88 36.77
C TYR A 37 23.40 14.74 37.82
N VAL A 38 23.57 15.77 38.65
CA VAL A 38 24.55 15.79 39.74
C VAL A 38 23.77 15.92 41.04
N LEU A 39 23.88 14.93 41.93
CA LEU A 39 23.34 14.99 43.28
C LEU A 39 24.45 15.45 44.22
N VAL A 40 24.28 16.61 44.85
CA VAL A 40 25.17 17.10 45.92
C VAL A 40 24.58 16.69 47.25
N TYR A 41 25.38 16.01 48.08
CA TYR A 41 24.91 15.47 49.35
C TYR A 41 25.97 15.51 50.46
N SER A 42 25.51 15.58 51.71
CA SER A 42 26.36 15.58 52.92
C SER A 42 26.52 14.20 53.58
N LYS A 43 25.78 13.18 53.12
CA LYS A 43 25.80 11.79 53.63
C LYS A 43 25.75 10.80 52.47
N THR A 44 26.20 9.56 52.63
CA THR A 44 26.19 8.55 51.56
C THR A 44 24.75 8.25 51.08
N PHE A 45 24.38 8.68 49.88
CA PHE A 45 23.09 8.31 49.24
C PHE A 45 23.30 7.26 48.15
N LYS A 46 22.31 6.38 47.96
CA LYS A 46 22.23 5.48 46.81
C LYS A 46 21.35 6.13 45.74
N VAL A 47 21.93 6.47 44.60
CA VAL A 47 21.18 6.93 43.41
C VAL A 47 20.93 5.73 42.52
N THR A 48 19.67 5.37 42.32
CA THR A 48 19.24 4.32 41.40
C THR A 48 18.44 4.98 40.28
N PHE A 49 18.86 4.80 39.03
CA PHE A 49 18.05 5.16 37.88
C PHE A 49 17.17 3.95 37.55
N ILE A 50 15.86 4.12 37.66
CA ILE A 50 14.88 3.11 37.26
C ILE A 50 14.50 3.40 35.81
N ASP A 51 14.69 2.41 34.94
CA ASP A 51 14.15 2.49 33.58
C ASP A 51 12.63 2.36 33.66
N ASN A 52 11.93 3.47 33.41
CA ASN A 52 10.47 3.57 33.39
C ASN A 52 9.91 3.44 31.97
N LYS A 53 10.65 2.85 31.02
CA LYS A 53 10.08 2.55 29.71
C LYS A 53 8.80 1.72 29.90
N PRO A 54 7.63 2.24 29.48
CA PRO A 54 6.41 1.47 29.58
C PRO A 54 6.51 0.22 28.70
N VAL A 55 5.89 -0.88 29.16
CA VAL A 55 5.63 -2.01 28.27
C VAL A 55 4.66 -1.57 27.17
N LEU A 56 4.95 -1.96 25.94
CA LEU A 56 4.11 -1.70 24.77
C LEU A 56 3.17 -2.87 24.45
N ASP A 57 2.99 -3.78 25.40
CA ASP A 57 2.10 -4.92 25.31
C ASP A 57 0.63 -4.45 25.29
N ASN A 58 -0.22 -5.09 24.49
CA ASN A 58 -1.60 -4.65 24.31
C ASN A 58 -2.50 -4.92 25.54
N LEU A 59 -2.16 -5.88 26.40
CA LEU A 59 -2.92 -6.21 27.62
C LEU A 59 -2.47 -5.34 28.80
N HIS A 60 -1.24 -4.85 28.77
CA HIS A 60 -0.60 -4.10 29.86
C HIS A 60 -0.04 -2.75 29.41
N LEU A 61 -0.61 -2.16 28.35
CA LEU A 61 -0.10 -0.94 27.72
C LEU A 61 0.15 0.18 28.73
N ASN A 62 1.34 0.77 28.65
CA ASN A 62 1.81 1.85 29.54
C ASN A 62 2.10 1.46 30.99
N ASP A 63 2.07 0.16 31.32
CA ASP A 63 2.44 -0.31 32.65
C ASP A 63 3.98 -0.30 32.83
N THR A 64 4.46 0.68 33.58
CA THR A 64 5.89 0.84 33.90
C THR A 64 6.40 -0.19 34.92
N SER A 65 5.51 -0.88 35.66
CA SER A 65 5.89 -1.94 36.60
C SER A 65 6.28 -3.24 35.89
N ARG A 66 5.86 -3.39 34.63
CA ARG A 66 6.10 -4.56 33.78
C ARG A 66 7.15 -4.29 32.69
N ASN A 67 8.07 -3.35 32.93
CA ASN A 67 9.12 -3.01 31.98
C ASN A 67 10.07 -4.20 31.74
N PHE A 68 10.13 -4.65 30.48
CA PHE A 68 10.99 -5.74 30.01
C PHE A 68 12.30 -5.23 29.39
N TYR A 69 12.42 -3.93 29.09
CA TYR A 69 13.68 -3.30 28.69
C TYR A 69 14.52 -3.01 29.93
N LYS A 70 15.30 -4.00 30.36
CA LYS A 70 16.22 -3.86 31.48
C LYS A 70 17.66 -3.87 31.03
N LYS A 71 18.40 -2.87 31.48
CA LYS A 71 19.87 -2.86 31.47
C LYS A 71 20.38 -2.34 32.79
N PHE A 72 21.43 -2.96 33.29
CA PHE A 72 22.06 -2.50 34.52
C PHE A 72 23.56 -2.73 34.50
N LYS A 73 24.25 -1.97 35.35
CA LYS A 73 25.70 -1.88 35.38
C LYS A 73 26.25 -2.71 36.52
N VAL A 74 26.93 -3.79 36.18
CA VAL A 74 27.61 -4.69 37.13
C VAL A 74 29.02 -4.19 37.41
N ARG A 75 29.36 -4.03 38.69
CA ARG A 75 30.68 -3.53 39.12
C ARG A 75 31.71 -4.66 39.11
N ARG A 76 32.98 -4.29 38.95
CA ARG A 76 34.10 -5.24 38.97
C ARG A 76 34.10 -6.06 40.28
N LYS A 77 34.23 -7.38 40.16
CA LYS A 77 34.17 -8.41 41.22
C LYS A 77 32.79 -8.70 41.81
N GLU A 78 31.71 -8.16 41.26
CA GLU A 78 30.33 -8.47 41.68
C GLU A 78 29.64 -9.38 40.66
N ASN A 79 28.56 -10.04 41.09
CA ASN A 79 27.71 -10.93 40.30
C ASN A 79 26.29 -10.34 40.15
N VAL A 80 25.62 -10.62 39.03
CA VAL A 80 24.21 -10.22 38.78
C VAL A 80 23.19 -10.85 39.74
N GLU A 81 23.55 -11.95 40.40
CA GLU A 81 22.73 -12.61 41.42
C GLU A 81 22.92 -12.01 42.81
N ASP A 82 23.90 -11.11 42.99
CA ASP A 82 24.08 -10.41 44.26
C ASP A 82 22.82 -9.59 44.59
N SER A 83 22.49 -9.49 45.89
CA SER A 83 21.29 -8.77 46.38
C SER A 83 21.18 -7.32 45.90
N TYR A 84 22.30 -6.74 45.44
CA TYR A 84 22.36 -5.42 44.84
C TYR A 84 21.61 -5.31 43.50
N TYR A 85 21.53 -6.41 42.74
CA TYR A 85 20.96 -6.47 41.38
C TYR A 85 19.66 -7.28 41.30
N SER A 86 19.28 -7.97 42.39
CA SER A 86 18.18 -8.94 42.41
C SER A 86 16.82 -8.36 42.01
N SER A 87 16.54 -7.06 42.23
CA SER A 87 15.24 -6.49 41.83
C SER A 87 15.04 -6.45 40.31
N ASP A 88 16.08 -6.13 39.54
CA ASP A 88 16.00 -6.06 38.08
C ASP A 88 16.36 -7.40 37.43
N TYR A 89 17.33 -8.12 37.98
CA TYR A 89 17.73 -9.45 37.50
C TYR A 89 16.63 -10.49 37.72
N ALA A 90 16.04 -10.55 38.92
CA ALA A 90 14.97 -11.51 39.20
C ALA A 90 13.70 -11.17 38.45
N ALA A 91 13.39 -9.89 38.19
CA ALA A 91 12.21 -9.51 37.43
C ALA A 91 12.25 -10.02 35.97
N VAL A 92 13.38 -9.87 35.28
CA VAL A 92 13.56 -10.38 33.91
C VAL A 92 13.69 -11.91 33.89
N THR A 93 14.31 -12.49 34.92
CA THR A 93 14.46 -13.95 35.00
C THR A 93 13.12 -14.63 35.28
N ALA A 94 12.29 -14.08 36.17
CA ALA A 94 10.92 -14.53 36.41
C ALA A 94 10.03 -14.38 35.17
N TYR A 95 10.20 -13.29 34.43
CA TYR A 95 9.59 -13.08 33.12
C TYR A 95 9.98 -14.19 32.12
N ALA A 96 11.27 -14.54 32.06
CA ALA A 96 11.78 -15.56 31.14
C ALA A 96 11.33 -16.99 31.49
N GLN A 97 11.05 -17.25 32.77
CA GLN A 97 10.65 -18.57 33.27
C GLN A 97 9.13 -18.79 33.26
N ASN A 98 8.33 -17.74 33.01
CA ASN A 98 6.86 -17.76 33.05
C ASN A 98 6.29 -18.16 34.43
N ASP A 99 7.05 -17.93 35.51
CA ASP A 99 6.78 -18.49 36.84
C ASP A 99 5.84 -17.62 37.71
N VAL A 100 5.40 -16.46 37.21
CA VAL A 100 4.60 -15.49 37.99
C VAL A 100 3.27 -15.20 37.31
N ALA A 101 2.17 -15.50 38.00
CA ALA A 101 0.82 -15.16 37.55
C ALA A 101 0.67 -13.62 37.39
N ASN A 102 0.10 -13.19 36.26
CA ASN A 102 -0.10 -11.78 35.88
C ASN A 102 1.19 -10.98 35.58
N ALA A 103 2.33 -11.65 35.42
CA ALA A 103 3.52 -11.07 34.82
C ALA A 103 3.46 -11.16 33.29
N LEU A 104 4.22 -10.30 32.60
CA LEU A 104 4.46 -10.44 31.16
C LEU A 104 5.16 -11.80 30.93
N VAL A 105 4.88 -12.46 29.80
CA VAL A 105 5.38 -13.81 29.45
C VAL A 105 6.16 -13.72 28.14
N THR A 106 7.17 -14.57 27.93
CA THR A 106 7.86 -14.67 26.63
C THR A 106 7.30 -15.83 25.80
N PRO A 107 7.01 -15.65 24.50
CA PRO A 107 7.01 -14.38 23.76
C PRO A 107 5.77 -13.52 24.07
N PHE A 108 5.87 -12.21 23.81
CA PHE A 108 4.71 -11.29 23.80
C PHE A 108 4.73 -10.43 22.55
N GLU A 109 3.61 -9.78 22.25
CA GLU A 109 3.43 -8.90 21.11
C GLU A 109 3.22 -7.46 21.58
N ASP A 110 3.89 -6.50 20.95
CA ASP A 110 3.61 -5.09 21.19
C ASP A 110 2.39 -4.58 20.40
N ILE A 111 1.96 -3.35 20.69
CA ILE A 111 0.88 -2.65 19.96
C ILE A 111 1.15 -2.46 18.47
N TYR A 112 2.41 -2.62 18.03
CA TYR A 112 2.80 -2.58 16.62
C TYR A 112 2.79 -3.97 15.97
N GLY A 113 2.34 -5.01 16.67
CA GLY A 113 2.29 -6.38 16.18
C GLY A 113 3.68 -7.05 16.09
N VAL A 114 4.69 -6.48 16.73
CA VAL A 114 6.04 -7.05 16.80
C VAL A 114 6.11 -8.01 17.98
N GLN A 115 6.51 -9.24 17.70
CA GLN A 115 6.76 -10.25 18.70
C GLN A 115 8.18 -10.11 19.24
N TYR A 116 8.33 -10.14 20.56
CA TYR A 116 9.62 -10.20 21.25
C TYR A 116 9.74 -11.52 21.98
N ASP A 117 10.89 -12.16 21.82
CA ASP A 117 11.21 -13.45 22.42
C ASP A 117 12.54 -13.31 23.17
N TYR A 118 12.48 -13.45 24.49
CA TYR A 118 13.65 -13.36 25.33
C TYR A 118 14.59 -14.53 25.09
N LYS A 119 15.88 -14.21 24.85
CA LYS A 119 16.90 -15.23 24.60
C LYS A 119 17.82 -15.42 25.79
N ASN A 120 18.41 -14.34 26.30
CA ASN A 120 19.31 -14.40 27.44
C ASN A 120 19.72 -13.00 27.92
N TRP A 121 20.46 -12.95 29.02
CA TRP A 121 21.28 -11.79 29.35
C TRP A 121 22.44 -11.65 28.37
N SER A 122 22.72 -10.41 27.96
CA SER A 122 23.75 -10.08 26.99
C SER A 122 24.68 -8.98 27.44
N LYS A 123 25.93 -9.04 26.97
CA LYS A 123 26.93 -7.97 27.09
C LYS A 123 26.74 -6.85 26.07
N LYS A 124 25.82 -7.02 25.11
CA LYS A 124 25.54 -6.08 24.02
C LYS A 124 24.03 -5.86 23.90
N GLU A 125 23.64 -4.68 23.47
CA GLU A 125 22.22 -4.28 23.34
C GLU A 125 21.64 -4.73 22.00
N ASP A 126 22.43 -4.64 20.94
CA ASP A 126 22.05 -4.81 19.53
C ASP A 126 22.18 -6.24 19.00
N LYS A 127 22.95 -7.09 19.70
CA LYS A 127 23.15 -8.49 19.31
C LYS A 127 23.39 -9.38 20.51
N LEU A 128 22.93 -10.64 20.40
CA LEU A 128 23.14 -11.61 21.45
C LEU A 128 24.63 -11.93 21.61
N SER A 129 25.21 -11.38 22.66
CA SER A 129 26.51 -11.76 23.22
C SER A 129 26.26 -12.30 24.63
N VAL A 130 26.04 -13.61 24.77
CA VAL A 130 25.63 -14.25 26.03
C VAL A 130 26.51 -13.81 27.20
N TYR A 131 25.85 -13.39 28.27
CA TYR A 131 26.48 -13.05 29.55
C TYR A 131 26.44 -14.27 30.48
N ASP A 132 27.58 -14.59 31.09
CA ASP A 132 27.67 -15.64 32.10
C ASP A 132 27.23 -15.04 33.45
N THR A 133 26.10 -15.53 33.96
CA THR A 133 25.52 -15.08 35.23
C THR A 133 26.14 -15.77 36.44
N THR A 134 26.89 -16.86 36.25
CA THR A 134 27.40 -17.69 37.36
C THR A 134 28.70 -17.17 37.97
N SER A 135 29.41 -16.27 37.27
CA SER A 135 30.72 -15.79 37.66
C SER A 135 30.77 -14.27 37.89
N PRO A 136 31.54 -13.78 38.88
CA PRO A 136 31.76 -12.34 39.06
C PRO A 136 32.45 -11.67 37.87
N VAL A 137 32.10 -10.42 37.56
CA VAL A 137 32.68 -9.73 36.40
C VAL A 137 34.11 -9.24 36.66
N THR A 138 35.02 -9.47 35.72
CA THR A 138 36.44 -9.05 35.82
C THR A 138 36.64 -7.55 35.60
N LYS A 139 35.71 -6.91 34.90
CA LYS A 139 35.65 -5.46 34.64
C LYS A 139 34.21 -4.98 34.72
N ARG A 140 34.04 -3.68 34.95
CA ARG A 140 32.74 -3.01 34.97
C ARG A 140 32.02 -3.25 33.64
N THR A 141 30.85 -3.88 33.69
CA THR A 141 30.12 -4.37 32.51
C THR A 141 28.66 -3.93 32.57
N ILE A 142 28.09 -3.56 31.43
CA ILE A 142 26.65 -3.32 31.31
C ILE A 142 26.05 -4.61 30.75
N VAL A 143 24.99 -5.09 31.40
CA VAL A 143 24.27 -6.29 31.02
C VAL A 143 22.87 -5.88 30.58
N TYR A 144 22.39 -6.50 29.50
CA TYR A 144 21.14 -6.19 28.82
C TYR A 144 20.27 -7.44 28.79
N ALA A 145 18.98 -7.32 29.09
CA ALA A 145 18.01 -8.36 28.75
C ALA A 145 17.85 -8.36 27.22
N TYR A 146 18.31 -9.42 26.55
CA TYR A 146 18.29 -9.50 25.10
C TYR A 146 17.09 -10.27 24.58
N TYR A 147 16.39 -9.64 23.64
CA TYR A 147 15.23 -10.17 22.95
C TYR A 147 15.54 -10.25 21.46
N SER A 148 15.16 -11.35 20.82
CA SER A 148 14.98 -11.33 19.37
C SER A 148 13.59 -10.77 19.06
N ASP A 149 13.49 -9.94 18.02
CA ASP A 149 12.21 -9.44 17.52
C ASP A 149 12.02 -9.79 16.04
N ASN A 150 10.77 -9.77 15.58
CA ASN A 150 10.39 -10.01 14.18
C ASN A 150 10.00 -8.70 13.45
N ARG A 151 10.52 -7.55 13.88
CA ARG A 151 10.07 -6.25 13.35
C ARG A 151 10.31 -6.13 11.86
N LYS A 152 11.43 -6.66 11.36
CA LYS A 152 11.77 -6.62 9.93
C LYS A 152 10.80 -7.47 9.12
N GLU A 153 10.42 -8.61 9.65
CA GLU A 153 9.47 -9.55 9.08
C GLU A 153 8.06 -8.95 9.04
N VAL A 154 7.63 -8.27 10.11
CA VAL A 154 6.35 -7.55 10.16
C VAL A 154 6.31 -6.43 9.10
N VAL A 155 7.35 -5.59 9.05
CA VAL A 155 7.43 -4.50 8.05
C VAL A 155 7.41 -5.06 6.63
N LYS A 156 8.17 -6.13 6.38
CA LYS A 156 8.18 -6.80 5.09
C LYS A 156 6.82 -7.39 4.74
N ALA A 157 6.15 -8.08 5.67
CA ALA A 157 4.85 -8.68 5.44
C ALA A 157 3.76 -7.63 5.11
N ARG A 158 3.84 -6.42 5.68
CA ARG A 158 2.93 -5.32 5.31
C ARG A 158 3.10 -4.88 3.86
N VAL A 159 4.34 -4.78 3.40
CA VAL A 159 4.65 -4.45 1.99
C VAL A 159 4.21 -5.59 1.08
N ASP A 160 4.63 -6.82 1.39
CA ASP A 160 4.32 -8.02 0.60
C ASP A 160 2.79 -8.23 0.49
N LEU A 161 1.99 -7.92 1.54
CA LEU A 161 0.52 -7.95 1.48
C LEU A 161 -0.05 -6.88 0.55
N GLY A 162 0.49 -5.65 0.58
CA GLY A 162 0.12 -4.59 -0.36
C GLY A 162 0.37 -4.99 -1.81
N ASP A 163 1.57 -5.50 -2.11
CA ASP A 163 1.94 -5.96 -3.45
C ASP A 163 1.03 -7.13 -3.90
N THR A 164 0.70 -8.05 -2.99
CA THR A 164 -0.20 -9.19 -3.29
C THR A 164 -1.62 -8.72 -3.58
N ILE A 165 -2.11 -7.67 -2.89
CA ILE A 165 -3.41 -7.04 -3.20
C ILE A 165 -3.41 -6.44 -4.60
N ASP A 166 -2.33 -5.79 -5.01
CA ASP A 166 -2.25 -5.20 -6.35
C ASP A 166 -2.23 -6.28 -7.43
N VAL A 167 -1.52 -7.39 -7.22
CA VAL A 167 -1.59 -8.57 -8.12
C VAL A 167 -3.01 -9.16 -8.18
N ALA A 168 -3.71 -9.26 -7.05
CA ALA A 168 -5.10 -9.74 -7.03
C ALA A 168 -6.04 -8.80 -7.80
N LYS A 169 -5.87 -7.47 -7.67
CA LYS A 169 -6.64 -6.47 -8.41
C LYS A 169 -6.38 -6.59 -9.91
N ASP A 170 -5.12 -6.74 -10.32
CA ASP A 170 -4.77 -6.96 -11.73
C ASP A 170 -5.48 -8.19 -12.30
N LEU A 171 -5.53 -9.29 -11.53
CA LEU A 171 -6.21 -10.52 -11.93
C LEU A 171 -7.72 -10.34 -12.14
N THR A 172 -8.38 -9.42 -11.42
CA THR A 172 -9.82 -9.15 -11.62
C THR A 172 -10.15 -8.61 -13.02
N GLY A 173 -9.17 -8.04 -13.71
CA GLY A 173 -9.28 -7.58 -15.10
C GLY A 173 -9.12 -8.69 -16.15
N ASP A 174 -8.83 -9.94 -15.77
CA ASP A 174 -8.58 -11.01 -16.74
C ASP A 174 -9.86 -11.38 -17.53
N PRO A 175 -9.84 -11.31 -18.88
CA PRO A 175 -11.02 -11.51 -19.72
C PRO A 175 -11.53 -12.97 -19.73
N TYR A 176 -10.77 -13.91 -19.19
CA TYR A 176 -11.14 -15.32 -19.09
C TYR A 176 -11.77 -15.69 -17.74
N LEU A 177 -11.89 -14.75 -16.80
CA LEU A 177 -12.60 -14.94 -15.53
C LEU A 177 -14.09 -14.60 -15.64
N LYS A 178 -14.89 -15.31 -14.86
CA LYS A 178 -16.34 -15.07 -14.74
C LYS A 178 -16.61 -14.08 -13.63
N VAL A 179 -17.76 -13.40 -13.70
CA VAL A 179 -18.19 -12.42 -12.68
C VAL A 179 -18.20 -12.98 -11.26
N GLY A 180 -18.70 -14.22 -11.07
CA GLY A 180 -18.70 -14.86 -9.74
C GLY A 180 -17.30 -15.20 -9.22
N GLU A 181 -16.32 -15.39 -10.11
CA GLU A 181 -14.93 -15.66 -9.75
C GLU A 181 -14.21 -14.36 -9.39
N VAL A 182 -14.50 -13.28 -10.13
CA VAL A 182 -14.07 -11.92 -9.78
C VAL A 182 -14.65 -11.47 -8.44
N ALA A 183 -15.90 -11.83 -8.14
CA ALA A 183 -16.51 -11.54 -6.84
C ALA A 183 -15.77 -12.24 -5.68
N GLU A 184 -15.38 -13.51 -5.84
CA GLU A 184 -14.58 -14.24 -4.83
C GLU A 184 -13.19 -13.60 -4.64
N ILE A 185 -12.56 -13.13 -5.72
CA ILE A 185 -11.29 -12.37 -5.65
C ILE A 185 -11.50 -11.04 -4.89
N ASN A 186 -12.57 -10.30 -5.18
CA ASN A 186 -12.87 -9.04 -4.52
C ASN A 186 -13.17 -9.20 -3.01
N GLU A 187 -13.84 -10.27 -2.62
CA GLU A 187 -14.06 -10.61 -1.21
C GLU A 187 -12.73 -10.90 -0.50
N ALA A 188 -11.84 -11.67 -1.13
CA ALA A 188 -10.50 -11.92 -0.61
C ALA A 188 -9.65 -10.64 -0.51
N ILE A 189 -9.75 -9.74 -1.49
CA ILE A 189 -9.11 -8.41 -1.46
C ILE A 189 -9.65 -7.58 -0.29
N ALA A 190 -10.96 -7.59 -0.04
CA ALA A 190 -11.55 -6.84 1.07
C ALA A 190 -11.02 -7.31 2.42
N HIS A 191 -10.90 -8.63 2.63
CA HIS A 191 -10.28 -9.17 3.84
C HIS A 191 -8.80 -8.76 3.99
N ALA A 192 -8.03 -8.80 2.90
CA ALA A 192 -6.62 -8.39 2.91
C ALA A 192 -6.44 -6.88 3.19
N LEU A 193 -7.32 -6.04 2.63
CA LEU A 193 -7.37 -4.60 2.90
C LEU A 193 -7.68 -4.31 4.37
N GLU A 194 -8.59 -5.08 4.98
CA GLU A 194 -8.91 -4.95 6.40
C GLU A 194 -7.70 -5.27 7.29
N THR A 195 -6.94 -6.32 6.98
CA THR A 195 -5.68 -6.63 7.69
C THR A 195 -4.65 -5.50 7.54
N LEU A 196 -4.51 -4.89 6.36
CA LEU A 196 -3.65 -3.71 6.18
C LEU A 196 -4.16 -2.49 6.93
N ARG A 197 -5.49 -2.32 7.02
CA ARG A 197 -6.14 -1.24 7.76
C ARG A 197 -5.81 -1.34 9.24
N GLN A 198 -5.87 -2.55 9.81
CA GLN A 198 -5.38 -2.86 11.15
C GLN A 198 -3.88 -2.56 11.31
N ALA A 199 -3.06 -2.99 10.35
CA ALA A 199 -1.61 -2.72 10.38
C ALA A 199 -1.25 -1.23 10.34
N ARG A 200 -2.15 -0.37 9.86
CA ARG A 200 -1.99 1.10 9.79
C ARG A 200 -2.64 1.84 10.97
N ASP A 201 -3.16 1.12 11.95
CA ASP A 201 -3.81 1.68 13.15
C ASP A 201 -5.03 2.58 12.82
N LEU A 202 -5.73 2.24 11.74
CA LEU A 202 -6.94 2.93 11.32
C LEU A 202 -8.18 2.34 12.05
N VAL A 203 -9.29 3.09 12.08
CA VAL A 203 -10.57 2.69 12.73
C VAL A 203 -11.36 1.73 11.86
N ALA A 204 -12.00 0.73 12.49
CA ALA A 204 -12.74 -0.33 11.81
C ALA A 204 -13.99 0.11 11.06
N PRO A 205 -14.42 -0.65 10.03
CA PRO A 205 -15.60 -0.30 9.26
C PRO A 205 -16.86 -0.16 10.13
N ASP A 206 -16.89 -0.84 11.28
CA ASP A 206 -17.93 -0.75 12.30
C ASP A 206 -17.72 0.37 13.34
N GLY A 207 -16.66 1.17 13.20
CA GLY A 207 -16.30 2.27 14.09
C GLY A 207 -15.46 1.87 15.30
N THR A 208 -15.11 0.59 15.47
CA THR A 208 -14.29 0.14 16.60
C THR A 208 -12.79 0.40 16.36
N THR A 209 -12.04 0.64 17.44
CA THR A 209 -10.57 0.75 17.36
C THR A 209 -9.96 -0.62 17.66
N TYR A 210 -8.88 -0.95 16.96
CA TYR A 210 -8.14 -2.16 17.25
C TYR A 210 -7.31 -2.00 18.52
N LEU A 211 -7.15 -3.11 19.25
CA LEU A 211 -6.28 -3.15 20.44
C LEU A 211 -4.79 -3.13 20.07
N ARG A 212 -4.43 -3.54 18.85
CA ARG A 212 -3.07 -3.58 18.30
C ARG A 212 -3.08 -3.61 16.78
N GLN A 213 -1.96 -3.23 16.17
CA GLN A 213 -1.69 -3.47 14.75
C GLN A 213 -1.59 -4.98 14.46
N ALA A 214 -1.85 -5.36 13.21
CA ALA A 214 -1.80 -6.75 12.78
C ALA A 214 -0.38 -7.34 13.00
N ASN A 215 -0.31 -8.50 13.63
CA ASN A 215 0.94 -9.20 13.88
C ASN A 215 1.43 -9.94 12.62
N TRP A 216 2.66 -10.45 12.67
CA TRP A 216 3.24 -11.16 11.52
C TRP A 216 2.42 -12.36 11.06
N ALA A 217 1.84 -13.13 11.99
CA ALA A 217 1.07 -14.33 11.65
C ALA A 217 -0.25 -13.97 10.95
N GLU A 218 -0.96 -12.94 11.41
CA GLU A 218 -2.18 -12.41 10.79
C GLU A 218 -1.90 -11.87 9.38
N LEU A 219 -0.80 -11.11 9.20
CA LEU A 219 -0.35 -10.63 7.90
C LEU A 219 -0.02 -11.79 6.95
N GLN A 220 0.73 -12.79 7.42
CA GLN A 220 1.10 -13.95 6.61
C GLN A 220 -0.11 -14.79 6.21
N GLN A 221 -1.07 -14.99 7.12
CA GLN A 221 -2.33 -15.68 6.82
C GLN A 221 -3.13 -14.95 5.74
N ALA A 222 -3.19 -13.61 5.77
CA ALA A 222 -3.85 -12.82 4.75
C ALA A 222 -3.15 -12.94 3.38
N ILE A 223 -1.80 -12.87 3.37
CA ILE A 223 -1.00 -13.09 2.16
C ILE A 223 -1.26 -14.47 1.57
N ASP A 224 -1.19 -15.52 2.39
CA ASP A 224 -1.34 -16.91 1.93
C ASP A 224 -2.76 -17.19 1.45
N ALA A 225 -3.77 -16.63 2.12
CA ALA A 225 -5.16 -16.70 1.67
C ALA A 225 -5.34 -16.05 0.30
N LEU A 226 -4.81 -14.83 0.12
CA LEU A 226 -4.93 -14.10 -1.14
C LEU A 226 -4.14 -14.77 -2.27
N ARG A 227 -2.93 -15.27 -2.00
CA ARG A 227 -2.13 -16.04 -2.98
C ARG A 227 -2.84 -17.30 -3.46
N ARG A 228 -3.50 -18.05 -2.56
CA ARG A 228 -4.29 -19.23 -2.97
C ARG A 228 -5.41 -18.88 -3.95
N ILE A 229 -6.07 -17.75 -3.74
CA ILE A 229 -7.11 -17.24 -4.63
C ILE A 229 -6.51 -16.80 -5.98
N ILE A 230 -5.40 -16.06 -5.95
CA ILE A 230 -4.65 -15.66 -7.15
C ILE A 230 -4.24 -16.89 -7.96
N ASP A 231 -3.60 -17.89 -7.34
CA ASP A 231 -3.10 -19.09 -8.01
C ASP A 231 -4.24 -19.91 -8.64
N LYS A 232 -5.33 -20.07 -7.89
CA LYS A 232 -6.54 -20.76 -8.36
C LYS A 232 -7.08 -20.10 -9.64
N TYR A 233 -7.29 -18.78 -9.61
CA TYR A 233 -7.94 -18.09 -10.72
C TYR A 233 -7.01 -17.78 -11.88
N SER A 234 -5.73 -17.52 -11.62
CA SER A 234 -4.71 -17.39 -12.67
C SER A 234 -4.60 -18.67 -13.49
N LYS A 235 -4.63 -19.85 -12.82
CA LYS A 235 -4.63 -21.14 -13.51
C LYS A 235 -5.90 -21.34 -14.34
N ILE A 236 -7.07 -21.06 -13.78
CA ILE A 236 -8.35 -21.19 -14.49
C ILE A 236 -8.39 -20.28 -15.73
N ALA A 237 -7.93 -19.03 -15.60
CA ALA A 237 -7.83 -18.10 -16.71
C ALA A 237 -6.88 -18.60 -17.81
N ALA A 238 -5.70 -19.07 -17.42
CA ALA A 238 -4.70 -19.63 -18.34
C ALA A 238 -5.22 -20.88 -19.08
N ASP A 239 -5.88 -21.80 -18.39
CA ASP A 239 -6.46 -23.01 -19.00
C ASP A 239 -7.55 -22.64 -20.02
N ARG A 240 -8.41 -21.67 -19.70
CA ARG A 240 -9.46 -21.16 -20.63
C ARG A 240 -8.87 -20.45 -21.83
N ALA A 241 -7.82 -19.65 -21.63
CA ALA A 241 -7.09 -19.02 -22.71
C ALA A 241 -6.46 -20.07 -23.63
N GLY A 242 -5.85 -21.12 -23.06
CA GLY A 242 -5.28 -22.25 -23.79
C GLY A 242 -6.32 -23.05 -24.58
N ASP A 243 -7.47 -23.34 -23.97
CA ASP A 243 -8.60 -24.02 -24.64
C ASP A 243 -9.17 -23.19 -25.77
N ARG A 244 -9.31 -21.87 -25.58
CA ARG A 244 -9.71 -20.95 -26.65
C ARG A 244 -8.69 -21.01 -27.78
N ASN A 245 -7.39 -20.90 -27.49
CA ASN A 245 -6.33 -20.98 -28.50
C ASN A 245 -6.37 -22.31 -29.27
N ARG A 246 -6.63 -23.43 -28.60
CA ARG A 246 -6.79 -24.75 -29.24
C ARG A 246 -8.02 -24.82 -30.15
N ARG A 247 -9.13 -24.17 -29.76
CA ARG A 247 -10.37 -24.12 -30.56
C ARG A 247 -10.33 -23.12 -31.71
N THR A 248 -9.60 -22.02 -31.56
CA THR A 248 -9.50 -20.95 -32.57
C THR A 248 -8.21 -21.00 -33.38
N GLY A 249 -7.41 -22.06 -33.24
CA GLY A 249 -6.22 -22.32 -34.06
C GLY A 249 -4.99 -21.47 -33.73
N GLY A 250 -4.97 -20.75 -32.59
CA GLY A 250 -3.93 -19.78 -32.26
C GLY A 250 -3.83 -18.65 -33.29
N ALA A 251 -3.24 -17.52 -32.91
CA ALA A 251 -2.86 -16.51 -33.89
C ALA A 251 -1.66 -17.04 -34.72
N SER A 252 -1.93 -17.85 -35.74
CA SER A 252 -0.94 -18.15 -36.78
C SER A 252 -1.60 -17.99 -38.14
N GLY A 253 -0.95 -17.21 -39.00
CA GLY A 253 -1.47 -16.84 -40.31
C GLY A 253 -1.61 -18.04 -41.24
N GLY A 254 -2.62 -17.94 -42.12
CA GLY A 254 -2.67 -18.66 -43.39
C GLY A 254 -3.58 -19.89 -43.45
N GLY A 255 -4.62 -19.81 -44.30
CA GLY A 255 -5.06 -20.94 -45.12
C GLY A 255 -6.32 -21.71 -44.68
N ASN A 256 -7.34 -21.65 -45.55
CA ASN A 256 -8.59 -22.43 -45.57
C ASN A 256 -8.52 -23.91 -45.12
N SER A 257 -9.57 -24.40 -44.44
CA SER A 257 -10.64 -25.20 -45.09
C SER A 257 -11.71 -25.76 -44.11
N SER A 258 -12.97 -25.55 -44.48
CA SER A 258 -14.08 -26.53 -44.57
C SER A 258 -14.44 -27.50 -43.41
N SER A 259 -15.73 -27.41 -43.03
CA SER A 259 -16.72 -28.46 -42.69
C SER A 259 -16.80 -29.05 -41.26
N GLY A 260 -18.04 -29.08 -40.72
CA GLY A 260 -18.44 -30.10 -39.73
C GLY A 260 -19.44 -29.72 -38.63
N ARG A 261 -20.73 -29.65 -38.98
CA ARG A 261 -21.97 -29.94 -38.21
C ARG A 261 -21.98 -29.93 -36.65
N GLY A 262 -23.00 -29.27 -36.11
CA GLY A 262 -23.63 -29.58 -34.82
C GLY A 262 -24.97 -28.84 -34.62
N SER A 263 -26.06 -29.47 -35.06
CA SER A 263 -27.47 -28.99 -35.03
C SER A 263 -28.09 -29.05 -33.62
N LYS A 264 -29.03 -28.14 -33.32
CA LYS A 264 -30.43 -28.53 -32.99
C LYS A 264 -31.39 -27.34 -33.10
N LEU A 265 -32.34 -27.49 -34.03
CA LEU A 265 -33.60 -26.73 -34.10
C LEU A 265 -34.51 -27.12 -32.93
N LEU A 266 -35.21 -26.15 -32.35
CA LEU A 266 -36.47 -26.33 -31.63
C LEU A 266 -37.62 -25.76 -32.48
N THR A 267 -38.79 -26.39 -32.38
CA THR A 267 -39.98 -26.15 -33.20
C THR A 267 -40.79 -24.90 -32.77
N PRO A 268 -41.56 -24.27 -33.68
CA PRO A 268 -42.37 -23.10 -33.34
C PRO A 268 -43.45 -23.44 -32.29
N GLY A 269 -43.39 -22.81 -31.11
CA GLY A 269 -44.47 -22.86 -30.11
C GLY A 269 -44.07 -22.94 -28.64
N GLU A 270 -42.82 -23.24 -28.30
CA GLU A 270 -42.40 -23.30 -26.89
C GLU A 270 -41.61 -22.05 -26.48
N LYS A 271 -42.13 -21.36 -25.47
CA LYS A 271 -41.61 -20.10 -24.94
C LYS A 271 -40.25 -20.34 -24.28
N SER A 272 -39.28 -19.50 -24.66
CA SER A 272 -38.02 -19.33 -23.92
C SER A 272 -38.33 -19.01 -22.45
N GLN A 273 -38.05 -19.96 -21.56
CA GLN A 273 -37.84 -19.66 -20.14
C GLN A 273 -36.35 -19.39 -19.92
N GLN A 274 -35.83 -18.35 -20.58
CA GLN A 274 -34.63 -17.70 -20.08
C GLN A 274 -35.07 -16.77 -18.97
N ASN A 275 -34.87 -17.22 -17.73
CA ASN A 275 -34.70 -16.32 -16.60
C ASN A 275 -33.52 -15.38 -16.93
N THR A 276 -33.81 -14.23 -17.51
CA THR A 276 -32.96 -13.05 -17.43
C THR A 276 -32.84 -12.73 -15.96
N ALA A 277 -31.75 -13.19 -15.33
CA ALA A 277 -31.33 -12.72 -14.04
C ALA A 277 -30.98 -11.24 -14.19
N ILE A 278 -31.96 -10.38 -13.89
CA ILE A 278 -31.74 -9.02 -13.47
C ILE A 278 -30.93 -9.12 -12.18
N ASN A 279 -29.61 -8.97 -12.29
CA ASN A 279 -28.74 -8.82 -11.14
C ASN A 279 -28.30 -7.36 -11.08
N GLU A 280 -29.13 -6.57 -10.41
CA GLU A 280 -28.81 -5.23 -9.91
C GLU A 280 -27.72 -5.43 -8.85
N ASN A 281 -26.48 -5.00 -9.18
CA ASN A 281 -25.37 -4.65 -8.27
C ASN A 281 -23.97 -4.79 -8.92
N SER A 282 -23.87 -5.17 -10.20
CA SER A 282 -22.63 -4.94 -10.98
C SER A 282 -22.79 -3.71 -11.86
N ASN A 283 -21.93 -2.71 -11.66
CA ASN A 283 -21.81 -1.55 -12.55
C ASN A 283 -20.88 -1.81 -13.75
N THR A 284 -20.49 -3.06 -14.02
CA THR A 284 -19.68 -3.47 -15.17
C THR A 284 -20.29 -4.67 -15.88
N ARG A 285 -20.44 -4.60 -17.21
CA ARG A 285 -20.97 -5.69 -18.05
C ARG A 285 -20.29 -5.73 -19.42
N ALA A 286 -20.20 -6.91 -20.02
CA ALA A 286 -19.64 -7.10 -21.36
C ALA A 286 -20.74 -7.38 -22.39
N PHE A 287 -20.60 -6.80 -23.58
CA PHE A 287 -21.57 -6.91 -24.67
C PHE A 287 -20.84 -7.05 -26.01
N VAL A 288 -21.50 -7.66 -26.99
CA VAL A 288 -21.03 -7.79 -28.36
C VAL A 288 -21.95 -7.01 -29.28
N LEU A 289 -21.40 -6.04 -30.02
CA LEU A 289 -22.14 -5.23 -30.97
C LEU A 289 -22.77 -6.11 -32.06
N GLY A 290 -24.06 -5.90 -32.33
CA GLY A 290 -24.85 -6.66 -33.29
C GLY A 290 -25.31 -8.05 -32.81
N VAL A 291 -24.85 -8.50 -31.64
CA VAL A 291 -25.29 -9.76 -31.01
C VAL A 291 -26.13 -9.48 -29.78
N ASP A 292 -25.65 -8.64 -28.86
CA ASP A 292 -26.34 -8.31 -27.61
C ASP A 292 -27.14 -7.00 -27.73
N GLY A 293 -26.70 -6.09 -28.60
CA GLY A 293 -27.32 -4.78 -28.80
C GLY A 293 -26.64 -3.95 -29.88
N ASN A 294 -27.16 -2.74 -30.10
CA ASN A 294 -26.70 -1.79 -31.11
C ASN A 294 -26.54 -0.39 -30.52
N TRP A 295 -25.69 0.42 -31.17
CA TRP A 295 -25.58 1.84 -30.88
C TRP A 295 -26.78 2.59 -31.43
N GLU A 296 -27.41 3.42 -30.60
CA GLU A 296 -28.52 4.29 -30.98
C GLU A 296 -28.35 5.68 -30.35
N ILE A 297 -28.97 6.70 -30.95
CA ILE A 297 -28.99 8.05 -30.37
C ILE A 297 -30.14 8.13 -29.36
N ASN A 298 -29.80 8.50 -28.14
CA ASN A 298 -30.80 8.77 -27.10
C ASN A 298 -31.68 9.96 -27.55
N PRO A 299 -33.00 9.79 -27.67
CA PRO A 299 -33.87 10.83 -28.22
C PRO A 299 -33.97 12.08 -27.33
N VAL A 300 -33.68 11.95 -26.03
CA VAL A 300 -33.75 13.01 -25.02
C VAL A 300 -32.43 13.78 -24.96
N THR A 301 -31.33 13.09 -24.70
CA THR A 301 -30.02 13.73 -24.49
C THR A 301 -29.26 14.01 -25.80
N LYS A 302 -29.70 13.41 -26.91
CA LYS A 302 -29.04 13.45 -28.22
C LYS A 302 -27.64 12.82 -28.26
N GLY A 303 -27.19 12.20 -27.17
CA GLY A 303 -25.93 11.46 -27.13
C GLY A 303 -26.11 9.99 -27.50
N TRP A 304 -25.00 9.31 -27.76
CA TRP A 304 -25.00 7.87 -28.05
C TRP A 304 -25.42 7.04 -26.84
N SER A 305 -26.11 5.93 -27.09
CA SER A 305 -26.52 4.93 -26.12
C SER A 305 -26.30 3.54 -26.72
N PHE A 306 -26.10 2.53 -25.88
CA PHE A 306 -26.07 1.15 -26.33
C PHE A 306 -27.36 0.46 -25.90
N VAL A 307 -28.16 0.06 -26.89
CA VAL A 307 -29.50 -0.50 -26.72
C VAL A 307 -29.46 -1.99 -26.97
N LEU A 308 -29.85 -2.78 -25.96
CA LEU A 308 -29.91 -4.24 -26.08
C LEU A 308 -31.00 -4.64 -27.07
N ASN A 309 -30.91 -5.83 -27.67
CA ASN A 309 -31.89 -6.30 -28.66
C ASN A 309 -33.36 -6.32 -28.15
N GLY A 310 -33.57 -6.30 -26.84
CA GLY A 310 -34.89 -6.12 -26.21
C GLY A 310 -35.39 -4.68 -26.16
N GLY A 311 -34.68 -3.73 -26.77
CA GLY A 311 -35.01 -2.29 -26.79
C GLY A 311 -34.63 -1.52 -25.52
N THR A 312 -33.94 -2.16 -24.56
CA THR A 312 -33.55 -1.52 -23.30
C THR A 312 -32.15 -0.93 -23.42
N PRO A 313 -31.97 0.40 -23.21
CA PRO A 313 -30.66 1.02 -23.19
C PRO A 313 -29.90 0.72 -21.88
N ILE A 314 -28.59 0.58 -21.98
CA ILE A 314 -27.70 0.47 -20.82
C ILE A 314 -27.73 1.80 -20.03
N ASN A 315 -27.74 1.72 -18.70
CA ASN A 315 -27.90 2.88 -17.81
C ASN A 315 -26.96 2.77 -16.59
N ASP A 316 -26.33 3.88 -16.23
CA ASP A 316 -25.51 4.06 -15.01
C ASP A 316 -24.48 2.94 -14.75
N MET A 317 -23.78 2.52 -15.81
CA MET A 317 -22.82 1.44 -15.74
C MET A 317 -21.75 1.49 -16.83
N TRP A 318 -20.66 0.78 -16.57
CA TRP A 318 -19.62 0.44 -17.51
C TRP A 318 -20.06 -0.70 -18.45
N GLY A 319 -19.85 -0.49 -19.74
CA GLY A 319 -20.04 -1.48 -20.78
C GLY A 319 -18.74 -1.77 -21.52
N MET A 320 -18.25 -3.01 -21.46
CA MET A 320 -17.20 -3.48 -22.36
C MET A 320 -17.83 -3.95 -23.66
N ILE A 321 -17.78 -3.12 -24.69
CA ILE A 321 -18.40 -3.40 -25.99
C ILE A 321 -17.36 -4.03 -26.91
N THR A 322 -17.69 -5.19 -27.46
CA THR A 322 -16.85 -5.93 -28.41
C THR A 322 -17.39 -5.76 -29.81
N PHE A 323 -16.57 -5.29 -30.73
CA PHE A 323 -16.91 -5.03 -32.13
C PHE A 323 -15.72 -5.32 -33.04
N ASN A 324 -15.94 -5.30 -34.35
CA ASN A 324 -14.83 -5.34 -35.31
C ASN A 324 -14.37 -3.91 -35.58
N ASP A 325 -13.10 -3.62 -35.40
CA ASP A 325 -12.52 -2.32 -35.76
C ASP A 325 -12.49 -2.11 -37.29
N SER A 326 -11.99 -0.96 -37.71
CA SER A 326 -11.87 -0.59 -39.14
C SER A 326 -11.00 -1.56 -39.96
N THR A 327 -10.19 -2.40 -39.31
CA THR A 327 -9.35 -3.43 -39.95
C THR A 327 -10.04 -4.80 -39.99
N GLY A 328 -11.26 -4.90 -39.47
CA GLY A 328 -12.01 -6.15 -39.34
C GLY A 328 -11.56 -7.01 -38.15
N LYS A 329 -10.67 -6.49 -37.29
CA LYS A 329 -10.18 -7.21 -36.10
C LYS A 329 -11.18 -7.04 -34.97
N LYS A 330 -11.53 -8.14 -34.31
CA LYS A 330 -12.37 -8.13 -33.13
C LYS A 330 -11.63 -7.47 -31.96
N VAL A 331 -12.17 -6.37 -31.46
CA VAL A 331 -11.64 -5.58 -30.35
C VAL A 331 -12.70 -5.38 -29.28
N SER A 332 -12.28 -5.26 -28.03
CA SER A 332 -13.14 -4.92 -26.89
C SER A 332 -12.70 -3.57 -26.31
N ARG A 333 -13.67 -2.71 -26.00
CA ARG A 333 -13.42 -1.35 -25.50
C ARG A 333 -14.39 -1.02 -24.38
N TRP A 334 -13.90 -0.29 -23.38
CA TRP A 334 -14.70 0.15 -22.25
C TRP A 334 -15.39 1.48 -22.55
N TYR A 335 -16.67 1.55 -22.21
CA TYR A 335 -17.50 2.74 -22.28
C TYR A 335 -18.23 2.90 -20.95
N TYR A 336 -18.65 4.12 -20.62
CA TYR A 336 -19.46 4.41 -19.45
C TYR A 336 -20.76 5.08 -19.89
N PHE A 337 -21.89 4.60 -19.36
CA PHE A 337 -23.22 5.15 -19.62
C PHE A 337 -23.73 5.81 -18.35
N ASP A 338 -24.16 7.07 -18.45
CA ASP A 338 -24.69 7.82 -17.32
C ASP A 338 -26.11 7.35 -16.92
N GLY A 339 -26.65 7.93 -15.84
CA GLY A 339 -28.00 7.66 -15.36
C GLY A 339 -29.13 8.05 -16.33
N ARG A 340 -28.81 8.71 -17.46
CA ARG A 340 -29.76 8.98 -18.56
C ARG A 340 -29.55 8.02 -19.72
N SER A 341 -28.80 6.94 -19.52
CA SER A 341 -28.43 5.98 -20.56
C SER A 341 -27.63 6.59 -21.70
N THR A 342 -26.85 7.63 -21.43
CA THR A 342 -26.03 8.31 -22.44
C THR A 342 -24.56 7.98 -22.22
N MET A 343 -23.89 7.57 -23.28
CA MET A 343 -22.46 7.34 -23.30
C MET A 343 -21.72 8.62 -22.92
N ALA A 344 -20.88 8.54 -21.90
CA ALA A 344 -20.09 9.65 -21.42
C ALA A 344 -18.87 9.93 -22.30
N THR A 345 -18.45 11.20 -22.33
CA THR A 345 -17.23 11.67 -22.97
C THR A 345 -16.49 12.61 -22.02
N GLY A 346 -15.16 12.64 -22.07
CA GLY A 346 -14.32 13.41 -21.15
C GLY A 346 -14.28 12.82 -19.74
N TRP A 347 -14.14 13.70 -18.75
CA TRP A 347 -14.02 13.31 -17.34
C TRP A 347 -15.30 12.64 -16.81
N VAL A 348 -15.12 11.47 -16.21
CA VAL A 348 -16.17 10.69 -15.55
C VAL A 348 -15.74 10.36 -14.13
N TYR A 349 -16.61 10.63 -13.17
CA TYR A 349 -16.45 10.17 -11.78
C TYR A 349 -17.39 9.00 -11.52
N ASP A 350 -16.83 7.83 -11.26
CA ASP A 350 -17.59 6.65 -10.86
C ASP A 350 -17.84 6.70 -9.35
N SER A 351 -19.00 7.21 -8.95
CA SER A 351 -19.39 7.38 -7.54
C SER A 351 -19.49 6.06 -6.77
N LYS A 352 -19.61 4.91 -7.45
CA LYS A 352 -19.68 3.59 -6.82
C LYS A 352 -18.30 3.11 -6.37
N ASN A 353 -17.27 3.46 -7.13
CA ASN A 353 -15.89 3.04 -6.89
C ASN A 353 -14.97 4.18 -6.37
N GLY A 354 -15.45 5.43 -6.37
CA GLY A 354 -14.71 6.60 -5.89
C GLY A 354 -13.57 7.04 -6.81
N ASN A 355 -13.60 6.67 -8.10
CA ASN A 355 -12.48 6.83 -9.02
C ASN A 355 -12.82 7.74 -10.21
N TRP A 356 -11.83 8.49 -10.68
CA TRP A 356 -11.91 9.30 -11.90
C TRP A 356 -11.36 8.55 -13.11
N TYR A 357 -12.05 8.72 -14.23
CA TYR A 357 -11.71 8.15 -15.53
C TYR A 357 -11.81 9.23 -16.61
N TYR A 358 -11.18 8.97 -17.75
CA TYR A 358 -11.27 9.85 -18.90
C TYR A 358 -11.75 9.05 -20.12
N MET A 359 -12.86 9.51 -20.71
CA MET A 359 -13.45 8.94 -21.92
C MET A 359 -13.06 9.78 -23.12
N ASN A 360 -12.69 9.15 -24.22
CA ASN A 360 -12.21 9.83 -25.41
C ASN A 360 -13.26 10.83 -25.93
N THR A 361 -12.80 12.04 -26.23
CA THR A 361 -13.63 13.15 -26.72
C THR A 361 -13.46 13.40 -28.23
N ASN A 362 -12.55 12.67 -28.89
CA ASN A 362 -12.33 12.79 -30.32
C ASN A 362 -13.50 12.17 -31.09
N GLU A 363 -14.10 12.98 -31.96
CA GLU A 363 -15.18 12.54 -32.85
C GLU A 363 -14.71 11.41 -33.77
N GLY A 364 -15.58 10.43 -33.99
CA GLY A 364 -15.30 9.26 -34.84
C GLY A 364 -15.59 7.92 -34.15
N PRO A 365 -15.04 6.80 -34.68
CA PRO A 365 -15.27 5.45 -34.13
C PRO A 365 -14.72 5.27 -32.72
N ASP A 366 -13.86 6.20 -32.31
CA ASP A 366 -13.09 6.18 -31.08
C ASP A 366 -13.74 6.96 -29.94
N LEU A 367 -14.83 7.67 -30.23
CA LEU A 367 -15.56 8.52 -29.29
C LEU A 367 -16.08 7.69 -28.10
N GLY A 368 -15.89 8.21 -26.89
CA GLY A 368 -16.40 7.62 -25.65
C GLY A 368 -15.66 6.38 -25.16
N GLN A 369 -14.64 5.90 -25.87
CA GLN A 369 -13.79 4.81 -25.39
C GLN A 369 -12.94 5.28 -24.19
N MET A 370 -12.84 4.47 -23.14
CA MET A 370 -11.99 4.75 -21.98
C MET A 370 -10.52 4.87 -22.39
N VAL A 371 -9.86 5.94 -21.96
CA VAL A 371 -8.45 6.22 -22.27
C VAL A 371 -7.54 5.71 -21.15
N THR A 372 -6.37 5.20 -21.51
CA THR A 372 -5.32 4.76 -20.59
C THR A 372 -4.01 5.48 -20.91
N GLY A 373 -3.08 5.54 -19.94
CA GLY A 373 -1.82 6.27 -20.07
C GLY A 373 -2.01 7.79 -20.04
N TRP A 374 -1.06 8.52 -20.63
CA TRP A 374 -1.10 9.98 -20.68
C TRP A 374 -2.35 10.50 -21.42
N VAL A 375 -2.96 11.54 -20.86
CA VAL A 375 -4.10 12.26 -21.45
C VAL A 375 -3.83 13.75 -21.41
N LYS A 376 -4.08 14.43 -22.53
CA LYS A 376 -4.12 15.89 -22.57
C LYS A 376 -5.56 16.34 -22.68
N ASP A 377 -6.06 17.02 -21.65
CA ASP A 377 -7.42 17.57 -21.69
C ASP A 377 -7.45 18.76 -22.67
N PRO A 378 -8.22 18.71 -23.76
CA PRO A 378 -8.27 19.78 -24.75
C PRO A 378 -8.88 21.08 -24.21
N LYS A 379 -9.64 21.02 -23.10
CA LYS A 379 -10.29 22.20 -22.51
C LYS A 379 -9.33 23.02 -21.65
N THR A 380 -8.49 22.34 -20.87
CA THR A 380 -7.56 22.96 -19.92
C THR A 380 -6.13 23.00 -20.44
N ASN A 381 -5.84 22.22 -21.50
CA ASN A 381 -4.51 22.00 -22.07
C ASN A 381 -3.51 21.39 -21.05
N LYS A 382 -4.02 20.80 -19.97
CA LYS A 382 -3.23 20.12 -18.92
C LYS A 382 -3.07 18.63 -19.22
N TRP A 383 -1.98 18.07 -18.71
CA TRP A 383 -1.68 16.65 -18.81
C TRP A 383 -2.08 15.91 -17.53
N TYR A 384 -2.54 14.68 -17.71
CA TYR A 384 -2.99 13.76 -16.69
C TYR A 384 -2.47 12.37 -17.03
N TYR A 385 -2.41 11.47 -16.05
CA TYR A 385 -2.07 10.08 -16.29
C TYR A 385 -3.19 9.16 -15.82
N MET A 386 -3.68 8.32 -16.72
CA MET A 386 -4.63 7.26 -16.43
C MET A 386 -3.85 5.96 -16.30
N ASN A 387 -4.11 5.17 -15.26
CA ASN A 387 -3.46 3.88 -15.06
C ASN A 387 -3.59 3.00 -16.32
N ASP A 388 -2.47 2.42 -16.79
CA ASP A 388 -2.42 1.68 -18.05
C ASP A 388 -3.35 0.46 -18.10
N ASN A 389 -3.64 -0.13 -16.94
CA ASN A 389 -4.43 -1.34 -16.83
C ASN A 389 -5.90 -1.04 -16.49
N THR A 390 -6.13 -0.10 -15.56
CA THR A 390 -7.46 0.13 -15.00
C THR A 390 -8.13 1.40 -15.53
N GLY A 391 -7.39 2.33 -16.13
CA GLY A 391 -7.91 3.62 -16.58
C GLY A 391 -8.22 4.60 -15.45
N ILE A 392 -7.84 4.30 -14.20
CA ILE A 392 -8.05 5.18 -13.03
C ILE A 392 -7.05 6.33 -13.05
N LEU A 393 -7.49 7.55 -12.73
CA LEU A 393 -6.64 8.73 -12.60
C LEU A 393 -5.54 8.52 -11.55
N VAL A 394 -4.29 8.76 -11.94
CA VAL A 394 -3.12 8.70 -11.05
C VAL A 394 -2.82 10.09 -10.48
N THR A 395 -2.49 10.13 -9.18
CA THR A 395 -2.00 11.32 -8.47
C THR A 395 -0.67 10.98 -7.77
N GLY A 396 0.10 12.02 -7.42
CA GLY A 396 1.41 11.88 -6.78
C GLY A 396 2.54 11.53 -7.75
N TRP A 397 3.58 10.86 -7.22
CA TRP A 397 4.75 10.44 -7.99
C TRP A 397 4.40 9.31 -8.95
N HIS A 398 4.78 9.47 -10.22
CA HIS A 398 4.56 8.49 -11.28
C HIS A 398 5.86 8.23 -12.05
N LEU A 399 6.27 6.96 -12.13
CA LEU A 399 7.38 6.51 -12.98
C LEU A 399 6.80 5.95 -14.27
N ASP A 400 7.02 6.64 -15.39
CA ASP A 400 6.59 6.16 -16.70
C ASP A 400 7.60 5.10 -17.18
N LYS A 401 7.09 3.90 -17.44
CA LYS A 401 7.91 2.76 -17.87
C LYS A 401 8.38 2.88 -19.33
N GLN A 402 7.73 3.71 -20.14
CA GLN A 402 8.09 3.88 -21.55
C GLN A 402 9.38 4.68 -21.72
N ASP A 403 9.61 5.68 -20.86
CA ASP A 403 10.76 6.57 -20.93
C ASP A 403 11.73 6.44 -19.73
N GLY A 404 11.31 5.73 -18.66
CA GLY A 404 12.08 5.51 -17.45
C GLY A 404 12.22 6.74 -16.56
N ARG A 405 11.28 7.70 -16.62
CA ARG A 405 11.39 8.99 -15.92
C ARG A 405 10.25 9.23 -14.93
N TRP A 406 10.55 10.02 -13.91
CA TRP A 406 9.59 10.43 -12.90
C TRP A 406 8.81 11.67 -13.31
N TYR A 407 7.54 11.69 -12.91
CA TYR A 407 6.57 12.75 -13.08
C TYR A 407 5.85 12.98 -11.75
N TYR A 408 5.26 14.15 -11.58
CA TYR A 408 4.40 14.42 -10.44
C TYR A 408 3.05 14.97 -10.86
N LEU A 409 2.00 14.29 -10.44
CA LEU A 409 0.61 14.64 -10.67
C LEU A 409 0.06 15.23 -9.36
N ASN A 410 -0.51 16.42 -9.39
CA ASN A 410 -1.04 17.04 -8.17
C ASN A 410 -2.31 16.30 -7.65
N GLN A 411 -2.91 16.81 -6.58
CA GLN A 411 -4.12 16.21 -5.99
C GLN A 411 -5.32 16.15 -6.96
N ASN A 412 -5.35 17.01 -7.97
CA ASN A 412 -6.36 17.01 -9.04
C ASN A 412 -5.92 16.15 -10.26
N GLY A 413 -4.79 15.45 -10.16
CA GLY A 413 -4.20 14.63 -11.23
C GLY A 413 -3.44 15.42 -12.30
N GLU A 414 -3.30 16.73 -12.13
CA GLU A 414 -2.64 17.57 -13.13
C GLU A 414 -1.11 17.43 -13.02
N MET A 415 -0.48 17.13 -14.14
CA MET A 415 0.98 17.02 -14.22
C MET A 415 1.65 18.37 -14.00
N LEU A 416 2.59 18.41 -13.06
CA LEU A 416 3.35 19.61 -12.73
C LEU A 416 4.55 19.79 -13.66
N THR A 417 4.97 21.05 -13.80
CA THR A 417 6.16 21.46 -14.57
C THR A 417 6.92 22.55 -13.82
N GLY A 418 8.20 22.74 -14.14
CA GLY A 418 9.07 23.72 -13.48
C GLY A 418 9.46 23.31 -12.06
N TRP A 419 9.89 24.30 -11.28
CA TRP A 419 10.22 24.11 -9.87
C TRP A 419 8.97 23.86 -9.03
N GLN A 420 9.01 22.80 -8.22
CA GLN A 420 7.93 22.42 -7.31
C GLN A 420 8.51 22.02 -5.95
N ASN A 421 7.89 22.50 -4.86
CA ASN A 421 8.22 22.06 -3.51
C ASN A 421 7.29 20.89 -3.13
N ILE A 422 7.86 19.71 -2.93
CA ILE A 422 7.11 18.48 -2.64
C ILE A 422 7.70 17.85 -1.39
N GLY A 423 6.95 17.86 -0.29
CA GLY A 423 7.40 17.27 0.97
C GLY A 423 8.59 18.00 1.62
N GLY A 424 8.77 19.30 1.35
CA GLY A 424 9.86 20.11 1.89
C GLY A 424 11.07 20.24 0.96
N GLU A 425 11.20 19.35 -0.02
CA GLU A 425 12.29 19.34 -0.99
C GLU A 425 11.87 19.98 -2.32
N TRP A 426 12.81 20.59 -3.04
CA TRP A 426 12.57 21.19 -4.36
C TRP A 426 12.95 20.24 -5.49
N TYR A 427 12.05 20.09 -6.45
CA TYR A 427 12.24 19.28 -7.65
C TYR A 427 11.98 20.11 -8.90
N TYR A 428 12.71 19.85 -9.98
CA TYR A 428 12.51 20.51 -11.25
C TYR A 428 11.97 19.55 -12.31
N PHE A 429 10.79 19.88 -12.85
CA PHE A 429 10.13 19.14 -13.91
C PHE A 429 10.28 19.88 -15.24
N ASN A 430 10.58 19.14 -16.30
CA ASN A 430 10.91 19.72 -17.60
C ASN A 430 9.76 20.57 -18.16
N THR A 431 10.05 21.83 -18.48
CA THR A 431 9.05 22.80 -18.99
C THR A 431 9.05 22.92 -20.50
N ASN A 432 10.01 22.31 -21.20
CA ASN A 432 10.18 22.50 -22.63
C ASN A 432 10.61 21.21 -23.32
N THR A 433 10.08 20.99 -24.53
CA THR A 433 10.56 19.94 -25.42
C THR A 433 10.99 20.57 -26.74
N PRO A 434 12.27 20.50 -27.12
CA PRO A 434 12.74 21.09 -28.38
C PRO A 434 12.20 20.36 -29.61
N GLN A 435 11.71 19.13 -29.43
CA GLN A 435 11.10 18.28 -30.44
C GLN A 435 10.00 17.43 -29.81
N LYS A 436 9.08 16.90 -30.64
CA LYS A 436 7.99 16.01 -30.20
C LYS A 436 8.58 14.76 -29.52
N THR A 437 8.18 14.46 -28.28
CA THR A 437 8.66 13.27 -27.53
C THR A 437 7.64 12.15 -27.45
N TYR A 438 6.35 12.47 -27.62
CA TYR A 438 5.26 11.50 -27.61
C TYR A 438 4.39 11.64 -28.86
N GLU A 439 3.83 10.54 -29.33
CA GLU A 439 2.80 10.51 -30.36
C GLU A 439 1.57 9.71 -29.92
N TRP A 440 0.39 10.14 -30.37
CA TRP A 440 -0.84 9.41 -30.13
C TRP A 440 -0.88 8.17 -31.01
N ASP A 441 -0.97 6.99 -30.39
CA ASP A 441 -1.25 5.73 -31.05
C ASP A 441 -2.75 5.46 -31.00
N ALA A 442 -3.43 5.68 -32.13
CA ALA A 442 -4.86 5.47 -32.25
C ALA A 442 -5.27 4.00 -32.10
N ALA A 443 -4.37 3.04 -32.39
CA ALA A 443 -4.69 1.62 -32.24
C ALA A 443 -4.60 1.16 -30.77
N ALA A 444 -3.62 1.70 -30.03
CA ALA A 444 -3.41 1.42 -28.62
C ALA A 444 -4.14 2.39 -27.67
N PHE A 445 -4.75 3.45 -28.20
CA PHE A 445 -5.48 4.47 -27.43
C PHE A 445 -4.66 5.13 -26.32
N LYS A 446 -3.39 5.34 -26.60
CA LYS A 446 -2.46 5.94 -25.64
C LYS A 446 -1.38 6.73 -26.35
N TRP A 447 -0.73 7.60 -25.61
CA TRP A 447 0.50 8.23 -26.08
C TRP A 447 1.68 7.27 -25.94
N ASN A 448 2.43 7.12 -27.02
CA ASN A 448 3.65 6.33 -27.08
C ASN A 448 4.87 7.26 -27.09
N TYR A 449 5.87 6.92 -26.30
CA TYR A 449 7.16 7.61 -26.31
C TYR A 449 7.95 7.28 -27.59
N LEU A 450 8.44 8.32 -28.27
CA LEU A 450 9.11 8.23 -29.58
C LEU A 450 10.57 7.74 -29.51
N ASN A 451 11.08 7.47 -28.31
CA ASN A 451 12.46 7.02 -28.05
C ASN A 451 13.54 7.78 -28.84
N ASN A 452 13.39 9.11 -28.94
CA ASN A 452 14.27 9.98 -29.71
C ASN A 452 15.38 10.64 -28.86
N SER A 453 15.63 10.09 -27.66
CA SER A 453 16.60 10.61 -26.68
C SER A 453 16.34 12.04 -26.19
N VAL A 454 15.19 12.65 -26.53
CA VAL A 454 14.80 13.97 -26.04
C VAL A 454 14.09 13.81 -24.70
N ARG A 455 14.46 14.63 -23.71
CA ARG A 455 13.81 14.65 -22.40
C ARG A 455 12.33 15.03 -22.56
N PRO A 456 11.38 14.21 -22.09
CA PRO A 456 9.97 14.52 -22.29
C PRO A 456 9.46 15.66 -21.42
N TYR A 457 8.37 16.28 -21.85
CA TYR A 457 7.71 17.38 -21.16
C TYR A 457 7.16 16.89 -19.82
N GLY A 458 7.41 17.61 -18.72
CA GLY A 458 6.98 17.23 -17.37
C GLY A 458 7.87 16.23 -16.65
N SER A 459 8.87 15.63 -17.31
CA SER A 459 9.77 14.67 -16.66
C SER A 459 10.75 15.35 -15.69
N MET A 460 11.01 14.71 -14.56
CA MET A 460 11.88 15.20 -13.49
C MET A 460 13.36 15.14 -13.88
N TYR A 461 14.15 16.11 -13.43
CA TYR A 461 15.61 16.06 -13.44
C TYR A 461 16.14 15.27 -12.25
N ALA A 462 17.11 14.38 -12.48
CA ALA A 462 17.71 13.54 -11.44
C ALA A 462 19.18 13.22 -11.75
N GLY A 463 20.06 13.53 -10.81
CA GLY A 463 21.51 13.29 -10.89
C GLY A 463 22.22 14.17 -11.92
N GLU A 464 21.68 15.35 -12.19
CA GLU A 464 22.09 16.19 -13.32
C GLU A 464 21.80 17.68 -13.07
N LYS A 465 22.14 18.53 -14.04
CA LYS A 465 21.94 19.98 -13.97
C LYS A 465 20.63 20.40 -14.66
N THR A 466 19.84 21.23 -14.01
CA THR A 466 18.63 21.84 -14.58
C THR A 466 18.99 22.90 -15.64
N PRO A 467 18.06 23.26 -16.56
CA PRO A 467 18.32 24.25 -17.61
C PRO A 467 18.70 25.64 -17.10
N ASP A 468 18.25 25.99 -15.90
CA ASP A 468 18.56 27.24 -15.20
C ASP A 468 19.82 27.15 -14.31
N GLY A 469 20.50 26.00 -14.31
CA GLY A 469 21.86 25.88 -13.79
C GLY A 469 22.01 25.31 -12.38
N TYR A 470 20.94 24.83 -11.74
CA TYR A 470 21.00 24.17 -10.44
C TYR A 470 21.35 22.68 -10.59
N THR A 471 22.05 22.11 -9.61
CA THR A 471 22.38 20.67 -9.60
C THR A 471 21.43 19.97 -8.64
N VAL A 472 20.77 18.92 -9.12
CA VAL A 472 19.89 18.06 -8.31
C VAL A 472 20.56 16.72 -8.05
N ASP A 473 20.26 16.12 -6.90
CA ASP A 473 20.81 14.82 -6.51
C ASP A 473 20.23 13.66 -7.34
N ALA A 474 20.68 12.43 -7.10
CA ALA A 474 20.23 11.24 -7.82
C ALA A 474 18.72 10.94 -7.69
N ASN A 475 18.05 11.51 -6.69
CA ASN A 475 16.60 11.42 -6.49
C ASN A 475 15.86 12.65 -7.05
N GLY A 476 16.58 13.62 -7.61
CA GLY A 476 16.05 14.86 -8.17
C GLY A 476 15.83 15.99 -7.17
N ALA A 477 16.22 15.80 -5.90
CA ALA A 477 16.08 16.83 -4.89
C ALA A 477 17.20 17.89 -5.03
N TRP A 478 16.80 19.16 -4.96
CA TRP A 478 17.72 20.29 -4.85
C TRP A 478 17.93 20.65 -3.38
N ASN A 479 19.18 20.48 -2.91
CA ASN A 479 19.63 20.88 -1.58
C ASN A 479 20.22 22.29 -1.56
#